data_AF-A0A7M7QFW2-F1
#
_entry.id   AF-A0A7M7QFW2-F1
#
_cell.length_a   1.000
_cell.length_b   1.000
_cell.length_c   1.000
_cell.angle_alpha   90.00
_cell.angle_beta   90.00
_cell.angle_gamma   90.00
#
_symmetry.space_group_name_H-M   'P 1'
#
loop_
_entity.id
_entity.type
_entity.pdbx_description
1 polymer ?
#
loop_
_entity_poly.entity_id
_entity_poly.type
_entity_poly.pdbx_seq_one_letter_code
_entity_poly.pdbx_strand_id
1 'polypeptide(L)'
;MHENDCKNLNKCRINLPDFKNNILKFEDYNKSEKVPFVIYADFECLLKPTENENAFQLHEAYSIGYYIKCSFDDSLSVYKSYRQENEDEETPAKWFVRELKGISEKIDLLYKNPKPMRLTDLEQLSFRTSSVCHICRKPIKSEELAVRDHCHLTGRFRGAAHNSCNLNYKDSRFVPVIFHNLNYDTYFILKEIATSTIMNGRVSLIPHNKEKYISFTKYIDDCDISFRFIDSWRFLPSSLEKLASYLETVPIAVNEFKNDGFTDEQINLLRRKGIFPYDFVDGLDKLMTTKLPEKNEFYNKLTDSHIIDEDYHYAVAVWNMFTIKTLGEYSDLYLKTDVLLLADVFESFRETSLKAYSLCPAHFYTTPGLTFSAALKMSKVELELLTDIDMLMFIEAGIRGGISQCCNRYAKANNPYIGPSYDKNKKTKTLLYFDINNLYGWATVQYLPVGKFKWIEYETNSNFFNAPPDSDTGYFAEVDLEYPEEIHDDHQDLPFCAEHRTPPGSKQKKLLTTLNDKKRYVIHYLALKQGLDNGLRLKKVHRILSFEQKPWLKPYVEFNTEKRKQAKNEFEKLFYKLLINAVYGKCIERERSHVDVRLVNKFTGRYGAEARIAQPNFHSCAIFD
;
A
#
# COMPACT_ATOMS: atom_id res chain seq x y z
N MET A 1 -28.17 0.20 -26.41
CA MET A 1 -27.70 -0.34 -25.11
C MET A 1 -26.59 0.55 -24.54
N HIS A 2 -25.51 0.76 -25.30
CA HIS A 2 -24.41 1.67 -24.96
C HIS A 2 -24.87 3.03 -24.38
N GLU A 3 -25.75 3.77 -25.06
CA GLU A 3 -26.15 5.11 -24.62
C GLU A 3 -26.76 5.13 -23.21
N ASN A 4 -27.60 4.13 -22.88
CA ASN A 4 -28.20 4.01 -21.54
C ASN A 4 -27.13 3.67 -20.50
N ASP A 5 -26.23 2.75 -20.82
CA ASP A 5 -25.17 2.34 -19.90
C ASP A 5 -24.21 3.53 -19.67
N CYS A 6 -23.86 4.27 -20.72
CA CYS A 6 -23.03 5.49 -20.69
C CYS A 6 -23.65 6.58 -19.81
N LYS A 7 -24.94 6.89 -20.00
CA LYS A 7 -25.68 7.86 -19.16
C LYS A 7 -25.68 7.49 -17.68
N ASN A 8 -25.73 6.20 -17.36
CA ASN A 8 -25.85 5.72 -15.98
C ASN A 8 -24.51 5.56 -15.25
N LEU A 9 -23.46 5.17 -15.98
CA LEU A 9 -22.17 4.79 -15.39
C LEU A 9 -21.08 5.85 -15.62
N ASN A 10 -21.10 6.55 -16.76
CA ASN A 10 -19.97 7.36 -17.17
C ASN A 10 -20.04 8.79 -16.63
N LYS A 11 -19.19 9.08 -15.65
CA LYS A 11 -19.06 10.41 -15.02
C LYS A 11 -17.72 11.10 -15.30
N CYS A 12 -16.84 10.46 -16.07
CA CYS A 12 -15.49 10.92 -16.31
C CYS A 12 -15.07 10.67 -17.76
N ARG A 13 -13.99 11.33 -18.19
CA ARG A 13 -13.33 10.96 -19.44
C ARG A 13 -12.63 9.61 -19.26
N ILE A 14 -12.89 8.68 -20.16
CA ILE A 14 -12.25 7.36 -20.17
C ILE A 14 -11.17 7.36 -21.27
N ASN A 15 -9.97 6.93 -20.93
CA ASN A 15 -8.90 6.69 -21.89
C ASN A 15 -8.54 5.20 -21.83
N LEU A 16 -8.91 4.46 -22.87
CA LEU A 16 -8.59 3.04 -22.99
C LEU A 16 -7.20 2.84 -23.62
N PRO A 17 -6.55 1.69 -23.39
CA PRO A 17 -5.33 1.32 -24.10
C PRO A 17 -5.54 1.27 -25.62
N ASP A 18 -4.48 1.57 -26.37
CA ASP A 18 -4.45 1.32 -27.81
C ASP A 18 -4.30 -0.18 -28.09
N PHE A 19 -4.87 -0.66 -29.20
CA PHE A 19 -4.78 -2.06 -29.64
C PHE A 19 -3.33 -2.53 -29.85
N LYS A 20 -2.41 -1.61 -30.15
CA LYS A 20 -0.97 -1.92 -30.27
C LYS A 20 -0.27 -2.06 -28.91
N ASN A 21 -0.86 -1.53 -27.84
CA ASN A 21 -0.27 -1.42 -26.51
C ASN A 21 -1.25 -1.90 -25.41
N ASN A 22 -2.04 -2.94 -25.69
CA ASN A 22 -3.02 -3.50 -24.77
C ASN A 22 -2.51 -4.73 -24.02
N ILE A 23 -1.23 -5.11 -24.16
CA ILE A 23 -0.67 -6.25 -23.43
C ILE A 23 0.04 -5.75 -22.17
N LEU A 24 -0.51 -6.11 -21.01
CA LEU A 24 0.09 -5.89 -19.70
C LEU A 24 0.94 -7.09 -19.30
N LYS A 25 2.21 -6.85 -19.00
CA LYS A 25 3.16 -7.85 -18.51
C LYS A 25 4.22 -7.22 -17.61
N PHE A 26 5.04 -8.06 -16.99
CA PHE A 26 6.14 -7.54 -16.16
C PHE A 26 7.29 -7.00 -17.02
N GLU A 27 7.52 -5.69 -16.95
CA GLU A 27 8.60 -5.00 -17.68
C GLU A 27 9.54 -4.20 -16.76
N ASP A 28 9.13 -3.89 -15.53
CA ASP A 28 9.86 -3.05 -14.58
C ASP A 28 11.00 -3.79 -13.87
N TYR A 29 11.95 -4.35 -14.64
CA TYR A 29 13.07 -5.10 -14.08
C TYR A 29 13.95 -4.22 -13.18
N ASN A 30 14.08 -2.92 -13.47
CA ASN A 30 14.80 -1.95 -12.65
C ASN A 30 14.31 -1.91 -11.19
N LYS A 31 13.04 -2.25 -10.91
CA LYS A 31 12.52 -2.35 -9.54
C LYS A 31 13.11 -3.53 -8.74
N SER A 32 13.87 -4.40 -9.40
CA SER A 32 14.62 -5.48 -8.74
C SER A 32 15.88 -4.97 -8.06
N GLU A 33 16.35 -3.78 -8.42
CA GLU A 33 17.49 -3.15 -7.79
C GLU A 33 17.15 -2.65 -6.38
N LYS A 34 18.06 -2.87 -5.41
CA LYS A 34 17.91 -2.27 -4.09
C LYS A 34 18.17 -0.76 -4.20
N VAL A 35 17.14 0.05 -3.92
CA VAL A 35 17.27 1.52 -3.86
C VAL A 35 18.46 1.91 -2.95
N PRO A 36 19.46 2.65 -3.46
CA PRO A 36 20.72 2.85 -2.74
C PRO A 36 20.59 3.64 -1.43
N PHE A 37 19.80 4.71 -1.45
CA PHE A 37 19.57 5.62 -0.31
C PHE A 37 18.09 5.67 0.03
N VAL A 38 17.76 5.57 1.32
CA VAL A 38 16.39 5.72 1.85
C VAL A 38 16.46 6.56 3.11
N ILE A 39 15.53 7.51 3.26
CA ILE A 39 15.39 8.35 4.45
C ILE A 39 14.17 7.86 5.23
N TYR A 40 14.34 7.61 6.52
CA TYR A 40 13.28 7.35 7.48
C TYR A 40 13.15 8.59 8.36
N ALA A 41 11.94 9.10 8.55
CA ALA A 41 11.74 10.34 9.29
C ALA A 41 10.43 10.32 10.06
N ASP A 42 10.37 11.16 11.10
CA ASP A 42 9.19 11.38 11.92
C ASP A 42 9.21 12.78 12.54
N PHE A 43 8.04 13.32 12.87
CA PHE A 43 7.88 14.61 13.55
C PHE A 43 7.22 14.41 14.91
N GLU A 44 7.61 15.23 15.89
CA GLU A 44 6.80 15.42 17.09
C GLU A 44 6.09 16.76 17.06
N CYS A 45 4.85 16.76 17.53
CA CYS A 45 3.97 17.92 17.47
C CYS A 45 3.47 18.33 18.86
N LEU A 46 3.33 19.63 19.05
CA LEU A 46 2.57 20.22 20.14
C LEU A 46 1.09 20.01 19.85
N LEU A 47 0.31 19.67 20.87
CA LEU A 47 -1.14 19.48 20.78
C LEU A 47 -1.87 20.70 21.36
N LYS A 48 -1.95 21.77 20.57
CA LYS A 48 -2.61 23.02 20.99
C LYS A 48 -4.15 22.84 21.01
N PRO A 49 -4.85 23.21 22.09
CA PRO A 49 -6.31 23.25 22.09
C PRO A 49 -6.85 24.15 20.98
N THR A 50 -7.97 23.79 20.36
CA THR A 50 -8.62 24.61 19.34
C THR A 50 -10.11 24.80 19.64
N GLU A 51 -10.64 25.97 19.31
CA GLU A 51 -12.07 26.29 19.42
C GLU A 51 -12.88 25.81 18.19
N ASN A 52 -12.22 25.20 17.20
CA ASN A 52 -12.86 24.75 15.97
C ASN A 52 -13.70 23.49 16.20
N GLU A 53 -15.02 23.56 15.97
CA GLU A 53 -15.95 22.44 16.16
C GLU A 53 -15.60 21.18 15.33
N ASN A 54 -14.76 21.30 14.29
CA ASN A 54 -14.38 20.21 13.39
C ASN A 54 -12.99 19.61 13.67
N ALA A 55 -12.21 20.13 14.63
CA ALA A 55 -10.89 19.63 14.98
C ALA A 55 -10.73 19.60 16.50
N PHE A 56 -10.21 18.49 17.05
CA PHE A 56 -10.02 18.37 18.50
C PHE A 56 -8.79 19.15 18.99
N GLN A 57 -7.72 19.20 18.18
CA GLN A 57 -6.44 19.85 18.49
C GLN A 57 -5.78 20.41 17.21
N LEU A 58 -5.01 21.49 17.36
CA LEU A 58 -4.11 22.00 16.34
C LEU A 58 -2.72 21.39 16.57
N HIS A 59 -2.15 20.79 15.54
CA HIS A 59 -0.82 20.20 15.60
C HIS A 59 0.23 21.18 15.08
N GLU A 60 1.29 21.39 15.84
CA GLU A 60 2.42 22.22 15.45
C GLU A 60 3.72 21.46 15.69
N ALA A 61 4.46 21.16 14.62
CA ALA A 61 5.71 20.41 14.72
C ALA A 61 6.76 21.19 15.53
N TYR A 62 7.28 20.60 16.61
CA TYR A 62 8.37 21.17 17.42
C TYR A 62 9.69 20.41 17.26
N SER A 63 9.67 19.18 16.75
CA SER A 63 10.91 18.47 16.42
C SER A 63 10.74 17.54 15.22
N ILE A 64 11.88 17.21 14.60
CA ILE A 64 11.98 16.23 13.54
C ILE A 64 13.25 15.40 13.72
N GLY A 65 13.14 14.10 13.46
CA GLY A 65 14.26 13.18 13.37
C GLY A 65 14.27 12.52 11.99
N TYR A 66 15.46 12.27 11.44
CA TYR A 66 15.61 11.42 10.27
C TYR A 66 16.85 10.54 10.36
N TYR A 67 16.75 9.33 9.80
CA TYR A 67 17.84 8.42 9.55
C TYR A 67 17.96 8.16 8.05
N ILE A 68 19.10 8.52 7.45
CA ILE A 68 19.41 8.12 6.08
C ILE A 68 20.16 6.78 6.11
N LYS A 69 19.65 5.78 5.39
CA LYS A 69 20.30 4.47 5.20
C LYS A 69 20.91 4.39 3.81
N CYS A 70 22.22 4.17 3.76
CA CYS A 70 22.94 3.79 2.55
C CYS A 70 23.09 2.26 2.50
N SER A 71 22.70 1.63 1.38
CA SER A 71 22.69 0.16 1.25
C SER A 71 24.03 -0.47 0.86
N PHE A 72 25.03 0.32 0.51
CA PHE A 72 26.33 -0.17 0.04
C PHE A 72 27.53 0.38 0.82
N ASP A 73 27.33 1.38 1.68
CA ASP A 73 28.37 1.98 2.51
C ASP A 73 27.73 2.52 3.79
N ASP A 74 27.86 1.76 4.89
CA ASP A 74 27.23 2.11 6.16
C ASP A 74 27.80 3.42 6.76
N SER A 75 29.00 3.86 6.37
CA SER A 75 29.58 5.13 6.83
C SER A 75 28.82 6.36 6.31
N LEU A 76 28.02 6.19 5.26
CA LEU A 76 27.13 7.22 4.73
C LEU A 76 25.75 7.21 5.39
N SER A 77 25.49 6.25 6.29
CA SER A 77 24.25 6.21 7.06
C SER A 77 24.39 7.05 8.31
N VAL A 78 23.40 7.88 8.61
CA VAL A 78 23.49 8.82 9.74
C VAL A 78 22.10 9.21 10.24
N TYR A 79 21.96 9.28 11.56
CA TYR A 79 20.81 9.91 12.22
C TYR A 79 21.08 11.41 12.45
N LYS A 80 20.08 12.24 12.21
CA LYS A 80 20.07 13.64 12.67
C LYS A 80 18.68 14.03 13.15
N SER A 81 18.63 14.97 14.07
CA SER A 81 17.39 15.57 14.54
C SER A 81 17.54 17.06 14.77
N TYR A 82 16.40 17.73 14.87
CA TYR A 82 16.29 19.12 15.25
C TYR A 82 15.05 19.29 16.11
N ARG A 83 15.21 19.98 17.24
CA ARG A 83 14.12 20.42 18.12
C ARG A 83 14.16 21.93 18.20
N GLN A 84 13.03 22.56 17.93
CA GLN A 84 12.85 23.99 18.10
C GLN A 84 12.74 24.31 19.60
N GLU A 85 13.57 25.24 20.10
CA GLU A 85 13.53 25.62 21.51
C GLU A 85 12.64 26.83 21.79
N ASN A 86 12.45 27.71 20.79
CA ASN A 86 11.65 28.93 20.89
C ASN A 86 11.02 29.30 19.54
N GLU A 87 10.03 30.20 19.55
CA GLU A 87 9.28 30.59 18.35
C GLU A 87 10.10 31.40 17.33
N ASP A 88 11.21 32.01 17.74
CA ASP A 88 12.09 32.79 16.85
C ASP A 88 13.03 31.91 16.01
N GLU A 89 13.20 30.65 16.41
CA GLU A 89 13.99 29.67 15.68
C GLU A 89 13.31 29.18 14.39
N GLU A 90 14.11 28.57 13.53
CA GLU A 90 13.59 27.96 12.31
C GLU A 90 12.65 26.80 12.63
N THR A 91 11.55 26.67 11.89
CA THR A 91 10.63 25.54 12.09
C THR A 91 11.28 24.20 11.73
N PRO A 92 10.91 23.09 12.39
CA PRO A 92 11.46 21.76 12.07
C PRO A 92 11.28 21.35 10.60
N ALA A 93 10.14 21.71 10.00
CA ALA A 93 9.88 21.43 8.59
C ALA A 93 10.84 22.18 7.65
N LYS A 94 11.16 23.45 7.95
CA LYS A 94 12.09 24.25 7.16
C LYS A 94 13.54 23.78 7.34
N TRP A 95 13.93 23.42 8.57
CA TRP A 95 15.21 22.75 8.83
C TRP A 95 15.36 21.46 8.00
N PHE A 96 14.32 20.64 7.95
CA PHE A 96 14.33 19.39 7.18
C PHE A 96 14.46 19.63 5.68
N VAL A 97 13.78 20.64 5.13
CA VAL A 97 13.93 21.04 3.72
C VAL A 97 15.38 21.43 3.39
N ARG A 98 16.06 22.15 4.28
CA ARG A 98 17.49 22.46 4.11
C ARG A 98 18.35 21.20 4.12
N GLU A 99 18.09 20.29 5.04
CA GLU A 99 18.82 19.01 5.10
C GLU A 99 18.61 18.18 3.83
N LEU A 100 17.38 18.09 3.32
CA LEU A 100 17.07 17.43 2.05
C LEU A 100 17.84 18.04 0.88
N LYS A 101 17.94 19.38 0.80
CA LYS A 101 18.75 20.05 -0.23
C LYS A 101 20.22 19.62 -0.15
N GLY A 102 20.83 19.67 1.05
CA GLY A 102 22.21 19.23 1.24
C GLY A 102 22.44 17.73 0.95
N ILE A 103 21.47 16.88 1.28
CA ILE A 103 21.50 15.45 0.93
C ILE A 103 21.45 15.26 -0.59
N SER A 104 20.59 16.02 -1.28
CA SER A 104 20.45 15.92 -2.74
C SER A 104 21.76 16.23 -3.46
N GLU A 105 22.50 17.26 -3.03
CA GLU A 105 23.77 17.66 -3.63
C GLU A 105 24.86 16.60 -3.43
N LYS A 106 24.92 16.02 -2.22
CA LYS A 106 25.88 14.93 -1.92
C LYS A 106 25.60 13.70 -2.78
N ILE A 107 24.33 13.29 -2.88
CA ILE A 107 23.93 12.12 -3.66
C ILE A 107 24.13 12.36 -5.15
N ASP A 108 23.78 13.54 -5.64
CA ASP A 108 23.99 13.95 -7.04
C ASP A 108 25.47 13.91 -7.43
N LEU A 109 26.35 14.40 -6.55
CA LEU A 109 27.80 14.31 -6.75
C LEU A 109 28.29 12.85 -6.85
N LEU A 110 27.77 11.94 -6.02
CA LEU A 110 28.10 10.51 -6.11
C LEU A 110 27.68 9.93 -7.46
N TYR A 111 26.48 10.26 -7.94
CA TYR A 111 26.00 9.74 -9.22
C TYR A 111 26.69 10.35 -10.45
N LYS A 112 27.21 11.58 -10.34
CA LYS A 112 28.03 12.22 -11.39
C LYS A 112 29.43 11.62 -11.50
N ASN A 113 29.87 10.86 -10.49
CA ASN A 113 31.19 10.22 -10.43
C ASN A 113 31.07 8.68 -10.36
N PRO A 114 30.60 8.01 -11.44
CA PRO A 114 30.42 6.57 -11.44
C PRO A 114 31.75 5.84 -11.23
N LYS A 115 31.79 4.87 -10.32
CA LYS A 115 32.97 4.04 -10.07
C LYS A 115 33.24 3.10 -11.25
N PRO A 116 34.49 2.98 -11.72
CA PRO A 116 34.81 2.11 -12.84
C PRO A 116 34.62 0.65 -12.46
N MET A 117 34.05 -0.14 -13.38
CA MET A 117 33.94 -1.59 -13.24
C MET A 117 35.33 -2.23 -13.28
N ARG A 118 35.67 -3.02 -12.26
CA ARG A 118 36.89 -3.82 -12.20
C ARG A 118 36.53 -5.28 -12.02
N LEU A 119 36.70 -6.07 -13.08
CA LEU A 119 36.37 -7.50 -13.09
C LEU A 119 37.51 -8.32 -12.52
N THR A 120 37.16 -9.30 -11.70
CA THR A 120 38.04 -10.42 -11.35
C THR A 120 38.11 -11.44 -12.49
N ASP A 121 39.13 -12.31 -12.51
CA ASP A 121 39.24 -13.37 -13.51
C ASP A 121 38.04 -14.32 -13.52
N LEU A 122 37.47 -14.60 -12.34
CA LEU A 122 36.26 -15.40 -12.18
C LEU A 122 35.03 -14.73 -12.80
N GLU A 123 34.86 -13.43 -12.59
CA GLU A 123 33.75 -12.67 -13.20
C GLU A 123 33.91 -12.54 -14.71
N GLN A 124 35.15 -12.40 -15.20
CA GLN A 124 35.45 -12.40 -16.63
C GLN A 124 35.09 -13.76 -17.27
N LEU A 125 35.39 -14.87 -16.60
CA LEU A 125 35.00 -16.21 -17.03
C LEU A 125 33.48 -16.39 -16.98
N SER A 126 32.83 -15.95 -15.90
CA SER A 126 31.37 -15.97 -15.75
C SER A 126 30.67 -15.21 -16.87
N PHE A 127 31.17 -14.02 -17.24
CA PHE A 127 30.64 -13.26 -18.37
C PHE A 127 30.80 -14.01 -19.70
N ARG A 128 31.98 -14.58 -19.97
CA ARG A 128 32.27 -15.30 -21.23
C ARG A 128 31.44 -16.56 -21.41
N THR A 129 31.11 -17.24 -20.32
CA THR A 129 30.36 -18.51 -20.32
C THR A 129 28.85 -18.31 -20.19
N SER A 130 28.40 -17.11 -19.83
CA SER A 130 26.97 -16.85 -19.65
C SER A 130 26.22 -16.81 -20.98
N SER A 131 25.18 -17.62 -21.08
CA SER A 131 24.20 -17.63 -22.18
C SER A 131 22.85 -17.05 -21.76
N VAL A 132 22.72 -16.53 -20.53
CA VAL A 132 21.46 -16.04 -19.97
C VAL A 132 21.64 -14.64 -19.41
N CYS A 133 20.71 -13.75 -19.75
CA CYS A 133 20.68 -12.39 -19.21
C CYS A 133 20.30 -12.43 -17.73
N HIS A 134 21.14 -11.87 -16.86
CA HIS A 134 20.89 -11.90 -15.41
C HIS A 134 19.69 -11.01 -14.98
N ILE A 135 19.27 -10.05 -15.82
CA ILE A 135 18.16 -9.11 -15.56
C ILE A 135 16.82 -9.78 -15.87
N CYS A 136 16.60 -10.15 -17.14
CA CYS A 136 15.32 -10.70 -17.58
C CYS A 136 15.24 -12.24 -17.52
N ARG A 137 16.37 -12.90 -17.24
CA ARG A 137 16.50 -14.37 -17.16
C ARG A 137 16.15 -15.10 -18.45
N LYS A 138 16.15 -14.40 -19.59
CA LYS A 138 15.98 -14.99 -20.93
C LYS A 138 17.35 -15.32 -21.54
N PRO A 139 17.43 -16.33 -22.43
CA PRO A 139 18.64 -16.61 -23.19
C PRO A 139 19.13 -15.39 -23.97
N ILE A 140 20.44 -15.21 -24.05
CA ILE A 140 21.11 -14.28 -24.96
C ILE A 140 21.39 -15.07 -26.23
N LYS A 141 20.78 -14.68 -27.34
CA LYS A 141 20.98 -15.39 -28.61
C LYS A 141 22.39 -15.14 -29.13
N SER A 142 22.94 -16.06 -29.93
CA SER A 142 24.28 -15.92 -30.52
C SER A 142 24.47 -14.67 -31.38
N GLU A 143 23.37 -14.14 -31.92
CA GLU A 143 23.33 -12.92 -32.74
C GLU A 143 23.21 -11.63 -31.90
N GLU A 144 22.90 -11.73 -30.60
CA GLU A 144 22.72 -10.60 -29.70
C GLU A 144 24.04 -10.25 -29.00
N LEU A 145 24.36 -8.95 -28.93
CA LEU A 145 25.53 -8.49 -28.18
C LEU A 145 25.27 -8.59 -26.67
N ALA A 146 25.99 -9.51 -26.00
CA ALA A 146 26.04 -9.56 -24.54
C ALA A 146 26.84 -8.37 -23.99
N VAL A 147 26.25 -7.63 -23.05
CA VAL A 147 26.89 -6.50 -22.37
C VAL A 147 27.10 -6.80 -20.89
N ARG A 148 28.02 -6.05 -20.26
CA ARG A 148 28.38 -6.19 -18.85
C ARG A 148 27.62 -5.17 -18.02
N ASP A 149 26.67 -5.62 -17.22
CA ASP A 149 25.99 -4.76 -16.27
C ASP A 149 26.80 -4.64 -14.97
N HIS A 150 26.80 -3.45 -14.39
CA HIS A 150 27.49 -3.17 -13.14
C HIS A 150 26.80 -2.05 -12.38
N CYS A 151 27.07 -1.99 -11.08
CA CYS A 151 26.60 -0.89 -10.23
C CYS A 151 27.50 0.32 -10.39
N HIS A 152 26.96 1.47 -10.81
CA HIS A 152 27.74 2.69 -10.97
C HIS A 152 28.23 3.28 -9.63
N LEU A 153 27.57 2.98 -8.50
CA LEU A 153 27.97 3.47 -7.18
C LEU A 153 29.11 2.66 -6.55
N THR A 154 29.20 1.37 -6.85
CA THR A 154 30.20 0.46 -6.25
C THR A 154 31.24 -0.06 -7.23
N GLY A 155 30.99 0.02 -8.54
CA GLY A 155 31.80 -0.61 -9.59
C GLY A 155 31.58 -2.13 -9.69
N ARG A 156 30.72 -2.72 -8.83
CA ARG A 156 30.52 -4.17 -8.76
C ARG A 156 29.81 -4.70 -10.01
N PHE A 157 30.40 -5.70 -10.65
CA PHE A 157 29.78 -6.44 -11.75
C PHE A 157 28.55 -7.21 -11.27
N ARG A 158 27.46 -7.13 -12.03
CA ARG A 158 26.18 -7.79 -11.71
C ARG A 158 25.94 -9.02 -12.57
N GLY A 159 26.36 -8.98 -13.84
CA GLY A 159 26.25 -10.13 -14.74
C GLY A 159 26.20 -9.74 -16.22
N ALA A 160 26.17 -10.76 -17.07
CA ALA A 160 25.87 -10.58 -18.49
C ALA A 160 24.41 -10.17 -18.68
N ALA A 161 24.14 -9.25 -19.60
CA ALA A 161 22.80 -8.77 -19.91
C ALA A 161 22.60 -8.57 -21.40
N HIS A 162 21.34 -8.57 -21.84
CA HIS A 162 20.97 -7.98 -23.13
C HIS A 162 21.27 -6.49 -23.12
N ASN A 163 21.73 -5.94 -24.24
CA ASN A 163 21.97 -4.50 -24.36
C ASN A 163 20.73 -3.67 -24.00
N SER A 164 19.54 -4.06 -24.48
CA SER A 164 18.28 -3.40 -24.16
C SER A 164 17.90 -3.50 -22.68
N CYS A 165 18.08 -4.68 -22.05
CA CYS A 165 17.83 -4.84 -20.62
C CYS A 165 18.77 -3.95 -19.80
N ASN A 166 20.06 -3.92 -20.14
CA ASN A 166 21.05 -3.09 -19.46
C ASN A 166 20.69 -1.59 -19.55
N LEU A 167 20.30 -1.11 -20.73
CA LEU A 167 19.89 0.29 -20.92
C LEU A 167 18.65 0.67 -20.10
N ASN A 168 17.75 -0.28 -19.84
CA ASN A 168 16.54 -0.06 -19.05
C ASN A 168 16.74 -0.30 -17.54
N TYR A 169 17.82 -0.98 -17.15
CA TYR A 169 18.14 -1.30 -15.76
C TYR A 169 18.96 -0.18 -15.11
N LYS A 170 18.34 1.00 -15.02
CA LYS A 170 19.00 2.23 -14.53
C LYS A 170 18.83 2.38 -13.02
N ASP A 171 19.89 2.88 -12.39
CA ASP A 171 19.85 3.28 -10.98
C ASP A 171 18.77 4.35 -10.77
N SER A 172 18.03 4.25 -9.66
CA SER A 172 16.96 5.19 -9.35
C SER A 172 17.49 6.56 -8.94
N ARG A 173 17.04 7.59 -9.65
CA ARG A 173 17.34 9.01 -9.38
C ARG A 173 16.34 9.67 -8.42
N PHE A 174 15.76 8.86 -7.54
CA PHE A 174 14.93 9.35 -6.44
C PHE A 174 15.34 8.70 -5.13
N VAL A 175 15.19 9.45 -4.05
CA VAL A 175 15.40 9.00 -2.67
C VAL A 175 14.02 8.90 -2.02
N PRO A 176 13.57 7.69 -1.63
CA PRO A 176 12.37 7.53 -0.82
C PRO A 176 12.56 8.18 0.55
N VAL A 177 11.59 8.99 0.95
CA VAL A 177 11.46 9.54 2.31
C VAL A 177 10.24 8.88 2.94
N ILE A 178 10.47 8.11 4.00
CA ILE A 178 9.50 7.19 4.56
C ILE A 178 9.07 7.69 5.94
N PHE A 179 7.79 7.99 6.05
CA PHE A 179 7.11 8.26 7.32
C PHE A 179 6.17 7.10 7.64
N HIS A 180 5.81 6.94 8.91
CA HIS A 180 4.77 5.99 9.31
C HIS A 180 3.48 6.75 9.55
N ASN A 181 2.47 6.54 8.69
CA ASN A 181 1.23 7.33 8.65
C ASN A 181 1.44 8.78 8.16
N LEU A 182 2.18 8.93 7.06
CA LEU A 182 2.58 10.19 6.41
C LEU A 182 1.46 11.25 6.27
N ASN A 183 0.18 10.86 6.17
CA ASN A 183 -0.91 11.82 6.02
C ASN A 183 -0.98 12.83 7.18
N TYR A 184 -0.50 12.44 8.37
CA TYR A 184 -0.42 13.33 9.53
C TYR A 184 0.62 14.43 9.30
N ASP A 185 1.83 14.06 8.88
CA ASP A 185 2.96 14.98 8.72
C ASP A 185 2.95 15.78 7.42
N THR A 186 2.17 15.32 6.43
CA THR A 186 2.17 15.89 5.08
C THR A 186 1.89 17.39 5.09
N TYR A 187 1.02 17.87 5.98
CA TYR A 187 0.66 19.28 6.04
C TYR A 187 1.85 20.19 6.38
N PHE A 188 2.71 19.77 7.31
CA PHE A 188 3.91 20.52 7.69
C PHE A 188 4.92 20.59 6.54
N ILE A 189 5.17 19.45 5.92
CA ILE A 189 6.24 19.29 4.94
C ILE A 189 5.83 19.88 3.58
N LEU A 190 4.59 19.65 3.15
CA LEU A 190 4.18 19.95 1.78
C LEU A 190 4.17 21.45 1.50
N LYS A 191 3.74 22.27 2.48
CA LYS A 191 3.78 23.73 2.39
C LYS A 191 5.23 24.20 2.21
N GLU A 192 6.11 23.84 3.14
CA GLU A 192 7.53 24.22 3.11
C GLU A 192 8.24 23.75 1.83
N ILE A 193 8.01 22.51 1.38
CA ILE A 193 8.61 21.99 0.15
C ILE A 193 8.12 22.71 -1.11
N ALA A 194 6.86 23.16 -1.12
CA ALA A 194 6.25 23.82 -2.27
C ALA A 194 6.60 25.31 -2.37
N THR A 195 6.87 25.96 -1.25
CA THR A 195 7.23 27.39 -1.17
C THR A 195 8.73 27.63 -0.98
N SER A 196 9.52 26.58 -0.72
CA SER A 196 10.97 26.66 -0.51
C SER A 196 11.68 27.43 -1.63
N THR A 197 12.51 28.39 -1.22
CA THR A 197 13.38 29.16 -2.12
C THR A 197 14.75 28.51 -2.33
N ILE A 198 15.15 27.58 -1.44
CA ILE A 198 16.44 26.86 -1.50
C ILE A 198 16.34 25.53 -2.25
N MET A 199 15.14 24.96 -2.34
CA MET A 199 14.86 23.71 -3.06
C MET A 199 13.81 24.00 -4.14
N ASN A 200 14.19 24.78 -5.16
CA ASN A 200 13.30 25.13 -6.26
C ASN A 200 12.97 23.91 -7.13
N GLY A 201 11.72 23.86 -7.60
CA GLY A 201 11.26 22.83 -8.54
C GLY A 201 9.85 22.32 -8.23
N ARG A 202 9.31 21.53 -9.16
CA ARG A 202 7.90 21.09 -9.12
C ARG A 202 7.63 20.02 -8.06
N VAL A 203 6.41 20.04 -7.50
CA VAL A 203 5.86 18.95 -6.70
C VAL A 203 4.85 18.17 -7.52
N SER A 204 5.00 16.85 -7.57
CA SER A 204 4.04 15.93 -8.18
C SER A 204 3.26 15.20 -7.11
N LEU A 205 1.94 15.21 -7.18
CA LEU A 205 1.06 14.56 -6.21
C LEU A 205 0.45 13.28 -6.80
N ILE A 206 0.27 12.27 -5.94
CA ILE A 206 -0.62 11.14 -6.18
C ILE A 206 -1.73 11.25 -5.13
N PRO A 207 -2.85 11.92 -5.42
CA PRO A 207 -3.89 12.17 -4.45
C PRO A 207 -4.78 10.95 -4.22
N HIS A 208 -5.28 10.83 -2.99
CA HIS A 208 -6.44 9.98 -2.69
C HIS A 208 -7.72 10.85 -2.69
N ASN A 209 -7.65 12.01 -2.06
CA ASN A 209 -8.66 13.06 -2.14
C ASN A 209 -7.96 14.44 -2.04
N LYS A 210 -8.70 15.53 -1.80
CA LYS A 210 -8.11 16.89 -1.70
C LYS A 210 -7.24 17.10 -0.45
N GLU A 211 -7.37 16.26 0.57
CA GLU A 211 -6.72 16.39 1.88
C GLU A 211 -5.65 15.31 2.11
N LYS A 212 -5.86 14.11 1.57
CA LYS A 212 -5.02 12.93 1.78
C LYS A 212 -4.32 12.54 0.48
N TYR A 213 -3.02 12.31 0.59
CA TYR A 213 -2.17 11.94 -0.53
C TYR A 213 -1.65 10.51 -0.35
N ILE A 214 -1.54 9.76 -1.44
CA ILE A 214 -0.85 8.46 -1.45
C ILE A 214 0.65 8.67 -1.36
N SER A 215 1.14 9.64 -2.12
CA SER A 215 2.55 10.03 -2.18
C SER A 215 2.65 11.40 -2.83
N PHE A 216 3.75 12.10 -2.54
CA PHE A 216 4.17 13.25 -3.32
C PHE A 216 5.67 13.15 -3.62
N THR A 217 6.10 13.77 -4.72
CA THR A 217 7.50 13.78 -5.15
C THR A 217 7.94 15.20 -5.42
N LYS A 218 9.01 15.62 -4.76
CA LYS A 218 9.70 16.88 -5.03
C LYS A 218 10.79 16.65 -6.07
N TYR A 219 10.67 17.35 -7.18
CA TYR A 219 11.73 17.49 -8.17
C TYR A 219 12.47 18.78 -7.90
N ILE A 220 13.78 18.76 -8.09
CA ILE A 220 14.68 19.87 -7.83
C ILE A 220 15.25 20.32 -9.19
N ASP A 221 15.17 21.61 -9.52
CA ASP A 221 15.49 22.09 -10.87
C ASP A 221 17.00 22.02 -11.20
N ASP A 222 17.86 22.13 -10.19
CA ASP A 222 19.32 22.14 -10.33
C ASP A 222 19.99 20.79 -9.95
N CYS A 223 19.21 19.73 -9.78
CA CYS A 223 19.68 18.44 -9.29
C CYS A 223 18.92 17.27 -9.94
N ASP A 224 19.62 16.21 -10.35
CA ASP A 224 18.98 15.03 -10.94
C ASP A 224 18.25 14.16 -9.90
N ILE A 225 18.44 14.46 -8.61
CA ILE A 225 17.84 13.72 -7.51
C ILE A 225 16.50 14.33 -7.10
N SER A 226 15.50 13.46 -6.98
CA SER A 226 14.17 13.81 -6.48
C SER A 226 13.88 13.11 -5.15
N PHE A 227 13.04 13.71 -4.31
CA PHE A 227 12.58 13.09 -3.06
C PHE A 227 11.15 12.60 -3.21
N ARG A 228 10.94 11.30 -2.96
CA ARG A 228 9.63 10.66 -3.05
C ARG A 228 9.14 10.29 -1.66
N PHE A 229 8.12 10.98 -1.18
CA PHE A 229 7.54 10.74 0.12
C PHE A 229 6.57 9.57 0.04
N ILE A 230 6.80 8.53 0.84
CA ILE A 230 5.98 7.33 0.90
C ILE A 230 5.58 7.01 2.33
N ASP A 231 4.40 6.40 2.46
CA ASP A 231 3.82 6.04 3.75
C ASP A 231 4.04 4.55 4.01
N SER A 232 4.83 4.22 5.03
CA SER A 232 5.08 2.83 5.42
C SER A 232 3.80 2.11 5.88
N TRP A 233 2.78 2.83 6.37
CA TRP A 233 1.48 2.24 6.74
C TRP A 233 0.76 1.63 5.53
N ARG A 234 0.94 2.20 4.34
CA ARG A 234 0.40 1.65 3.08
C ARG A 234 1.10 0.37 2.63
N PHE A 235 2.22 0.04 3.26
CA PHE A 235 2.92 -1.22 3.09
C PHE A 235 2.60 -2.21 4.21
N LEU A 236 2.60 -1.73 5.45
CA LEU A 236 2.46 -2.50 6.68
C LEU A 236 1.37 -1.84 7.56
N PRO A 237 0.08 -2.21 7.39
CA PRO A 237 -1.04 -1.52 8.05
C PRO A 237 -1.21 -1.97 9.51
N SER A 238 -0.25 -1.61 10.37
CA SER A 238 -0.21 -1.88 11.80
C SER A 238 0.65 -0.82 12.50
N SER A 239 0.43 -0.58 13.80
CA SER A 239 1.25 0.37 14.57
C SER A 239 2.72 -0.01 14.55
N LEU A 240 3.60 0.99 14.60
CA LEU A 240 5.04 0.81 14.66
C LEU A 240 5.46 -0.07 15.85
N GLU A 241 4.84 0.12 17.02
CA GLU A 241 5.07 -0.72 18.20
C GLU A 241 4.87 -2.21 17.90
N LYS A 242 3.74 -2.53 17.26
CA LYS A 242 3.39 -3.91 16.91
C LYS A 242 4.27 -4.47 15.80
N LEU A 243 4.75 -3.63 14.89
CA LEU A 243 5.68 -4.06 13.84
C LEU A 243 7.09 -4.32 14.40
N ALA A 244 7.57 -3.43 15.26
CA ALA A 244 8.86 -3.55 15.94
C ALA A 244 8.89 -4.79 16.85
N SER A 245 7.80 -5.09 17.56
CA SER A 245 7.72 -6.28 18.43
C SER A 245 7.78 -7.61 17.69
N TYR A 246 7.57 -7.62 16.38
CA TYR A 246 7.73 -8.82 15.56
C TYR A 246 9.16 -9.06 15.07
N LEU A 247 10.05 -8.09 15.22
CA LEU A 247 11.44 -8.23 14.84
C LEU A 247 12.21 -8.94 15.96
N GLU A 248 12.99 -9.96 15.59
CA GLU A 248 13.90 -10.63 16.51
C GLU A 248 15.09 -9.72 16.88
N THR A 249 15.52 -8.88 15.93
CA THR A 249 16.64 -7.96 16.09
C THR A 249 16.33 -6.60 15.44
N VAL A 250 16.91 -5.54 16.01
CA VAL A 250 16.80 -4.16 15.54
C VAL A 250 18.22 -3.60 15.33
N PRO A 251 18.96 -4.09 14.30
CA PRO A 251 20.39 -3.81 14.14
C PRO A 251 20.69 -2.33 13.89
N ILE A 252 19.82 -1.60 13.18
CA ILE A 252 20.02 -0.17 12.93
C ILE A 252 19.93 0.59 14.26
N ALA A 253 18.86 0.38 15.01
CA ALA A 253 18.69 1.00 16.32
C ALA A 253 19.86 0.67 17.26
N VAL A 254 20.22 -0.61 17.38
CA VAL A 254 21.32 -1.06 18.25
C VAL A 254 22.65 -0.40 17.86
N ASN A 255 22.97 -0.33 16.57
CA ASN A 255 24.24 0.25 16.12
C ASN A 255 24.30 1.75 16.37
N GLU A 256 23.23 2.49 16.05
CA GLU A 256 23.18 3.94 16.27
C GLU A 256 23.26 4.27 17.77
N PHE A 257 22.54 3.55 18.63
CA PHE A 257 22.62 3.77 20.08
C PHE A 257 23.97 3.38 20.68
N LYS A 258 24.66 2.37 20.13
CA LYS A 258 26.06 2.07 20.51
C LYS A 258 27.00 3.20 20.12
N ASN A 259 26.81 3.80 18.95
CA ASN A 259 27.58 4.95 18.51
C ASN A 259 27.35 6.19 19.38
N ASP A 260 26.15 6.32 19.98
CA ASP A 260 25.86 7.35 21.00
C ASP A 260 26.52 7.06 22.36
N GLY A 261 27.10 5.88 22.55
CA GLY A 261 27.74 5.45 23.80
C GLY A 261 26.80 4.79 24.82
N PHE A 262 25.60 4.35 24.41
CA PHE A 262 24.68 3.65 25.31
C PHE A 262 25.12 2.22 25.61
N THR A 263 24.85 1.78 26.84
CA THR A 263 25.15 0.40 27.29
C THR A 263 24.14 -0.60 26.73
N ASP A 264 24.47 -1.90 26.73
CA ASP A 264 23.53 -2.93 26.27
C ASP A 264 22.23 -2.96 27.12
N GLU A 265 22.29 -2.62 28.41
CA GLU A 265 21.12 -2.49 29.29
C GLU A 265 20.22 -1.33 28.87
N GLN A 266 20.80 -0.15 28.60
CA GLN A 266 20.09 1.01 28.07
C GLN A 266 19.44 0.68 26.72
N ILE A 267 20.20 0.09 25.80
CA ILE A 267 19.72 -0.27 24.47
C ILE A 267 18.55 -1.24 24.55
N ASN A 268 18.52 -2.15 25.52
CA ASN A 268 17.41 -3.09 25.68
C ASN A 268 16.07 -2.37 25.96
N LEU A 269 16.11 -1.19 26.61
CA LEU A 269 14.94 -0.32 26.82
C LEU A 269 14.56 0.50 25.57
N LEU A 270 15.35 0.48 24.50
CA LEU A 270 15.06 1.23 23.27
C LEU A 270 14.71 0.31 22.09
N ARG A 271 14.53 -1.00 22.35
CA ARG A 271 14.12 -1.98 21.33
C ARG A 271 12.61 -2.03 21.07
N ARG A 272 11.81 -1.36 21.89
CA ARG A 272 10.37 -1.18 21.71
C ARG A 272 10.05 0.31 21.63
N LYS A 273 8.89 0.62 21.06
CA LYS A 273 8.36 1.99 21.03
C LYS A 273 8.27 2.53 22.46
N GLY A 274 8.71 3.77 22.65
CA GLY A 274 8.61 4.48 23.92
C GLY A 274 7.19 4.88 24.26
N ILE A 275 7.02 5.53 25.41
CA ILE A 275 5.73 6.07 25.86
C ILE A 275 5.87 7.58 26.03
N PHE A 276 4.99 8.37 25.43
CA PHE A 276 5.09 9.84 25.46
C PHE A 276 3.76 10.50 25.86
N PRO A 277 3.77 11.53 26.73
CA PRO A 277 2.55 12.20 27.20
C PRO A 277 2.11 13.29 26.21
N TYR A 278 1.59 12.89 25.06
CA TYR A 278 1.25 13.82 23.97
C TYR A 278 0.30 14.95 24.39
N ASP A 279 -0.79 14.63 25.10
CA ASP A 279 -1.79 15.61 25.53
C ASP A 279 -1.30 16.62 26.57
N PHE A 280 -0.17 16.33 27.25
CA PHE A 280 0.47 17.25 28.19
C PHE A 280 1.34 18.29 27.47
N VAL A 281 1.85 17.98 26.28
CA VAL A 281 2.78 18.82 25.52
C VAL A 281 1.99 19.71 24.56
N ASP A 282 1.39 20.77 25.11
CA ASP A 282 0.60 21.77 24.38
C ASP A 282 1.38 23.07 24.06
N GLY A 283 2.60 23.21 24.59
CA GLY A 283 3.49 24.36 24.39
C GLY A 283 4.97 24.00 24.50
N LEU A 284 5.84 24.83 23.93
CA LEU A 284 7.31 24.63 23.98
C LEU A 284 7.84 24.71 25.43
N ASP A 285 7.21 25.50 26.29
CA ASP A 285 7.57 25.61 27.71
C ASP A 285 7.45 24.27 28.44
N LYS A 286 6.52 23.40 28.03
CA LYS A 286 6.36 22.05 28.61
C LYS A 286 7.58 21.17 28.39
N LEU A 287 8.33 21.39 27.32
CA LEU A 287 9.57 20.65 27.04
C LEU A 287 10.66 20.97 28.07
N MET A 288 10.57 22.11 28.76
CA MET A 288 11.49 22.50 29.83
C MET A 288 11.16 21.87 31.19
N THR A 289 10.10 21.06 31.28
CA THR A 289 9.69 20.37 32.52
C THR A 289 10.81 19.44 32.98
N THR A 290 11.26 19.61 34.22
CA THR A 290 12.43 18.89 34.79
C THR A 290 12.07 17.58 35.51
N LYS A 291 10.81 17.18 35.43
CA LYS A 291 10.28 15.94 36.01
C LYS A 291 9.41 15.25 34.96
N LEU A 292 9.40 13.92 34.99
CA LEU A 292 8.43 13.18 34.20
C LEU A 292 7.01 13.54 34.70
N PRO A 293 6.05 13.82 33.78
CA PRO A 293 4.66 14.09 34.16
C PRO A 293 4.06 12.95 34.99
N GLU A 294 3.10 13.27 35.85
CA GLU A 294 2.42 12.27 36.67
C GLU A 294 1.56 11.33 35.80
N LYS A 295 1.25 10.13 36.31
CA LYS A 295 0.47 9.12 35.57
C LYS A 295 -0.85 9.67 34.99
N ASN A 296 -1.52 10.56 35.70
CA ASN A 296 -2.78 11.16 35.25
C ASN A 296 -2.60 12.10 34.05
N GLU A 297 -1.41 12.67 33.86
CA GLU A 297 -1.07 13.59 32.77
C GLU A 297 -0.72 12.86 31.46
N PHE A 298 -0.61 11.52 31.51
CA PHE A 298 -0.53 10.64 30.33
C PHE A 298 -1.93 10.28 29.76
N TYR A 299 -3.00 10.97 30.18
CA TYR A 299 -4.34 10.73 29.67
C TYR A 299 -4.40 10.97 28.16
N ASN A 300 -4.90 10.00 27.41
CA ASN A 300 -5.07 10.12 25.96
C ASN A 300 -6.51 10.57 25.66
N LYS A 301 -6.66 11.80 25.19
CA LYS A 301 -7.99 12.37 24.85
C LYS A 301 -8.58 11.74 23.59
N LEU A 302 -7.75 11.24 22.67
CA LEU A 302 -8.20 10.61 21.43
C LEU A 302 -8.86 9.24 21.67
N THR A 303 -8.32 8.46 22.61
CA THR A 303 -8.85 7.13 22.97
C THR A 303 -9.67 7.12 24.25
N ASP A 304 -9.82 8.28 24.90
CA ASP A 304 -10.53 8.47 26.16
C ASP A 304 -10.10 7.46 27.24
N SER A 305 -8.78 7.34 27.43
CA SER A 305 -8.19 6.28 28.26
C SER A 305 -6.96 6.73 29.03
N HIS A 306 -6.82 6.24 30.25
CA HIS A 306 -5.59 6.36 31.05
C HIS A 306 -4.52 5.39 30.58
N ILE A 307 -3.25 5.77 30.77
CA ILE A 307 -2.11 4.87 30.64
C ILE A 307 -2.21 3.71 31.65
N ILE A 308 -1.79 2.51 31.23
CA ILE A 308 -1.67 1.35 32.12
C ILE A 308 -0.44 1.46 33.03
N ASP A 309 -0.46 0.79 34.19
CA ASP A 309 0.62 0.88 35.18
C ASP A 309 1.97 0.42 34.62
N GLU A 310 1.98 -0.64 33.80
CA GLU A 310 3.18 -1.21 33.21
C GLU A 310 3.90 -0.20 32.29
N ASP A 311 3.16 0.53 31.46
CA ASP A 311 3.72 1.51 30.52
C ASP A 311 4.20 2.78 31.24
N TYR A 312 3.52 3.18 32.32
CA TYR A 312 3.99 4.30 33.14
C TYR A 312 5.28 3.95 33.88
N HIS A 313 5.34 2.76 34.51
CA HIS A 313 6.58 2.28 35.13
C HIS A 313 7.74 2.18 34.12
N TYR A 314 7.43 1.80 32.88
CA TYR A 314 8.40 1.78 31.80
C TYR A 314 8.94 3.19 31.49
N ALA A 315 8.07 4.19 31.34
CA ALA A 315 8.48 5.57 31.13
C ALA A 315 9.37 6.10 32.26
N VAL A 316 9.02 5.77 33.52
CA VAL A 316 9.84 6.10 34.70
C VAL A 316 11.22 5.43 34.65
N ALA A 317 11.26 4.14 34.25
CA ALA A 317 12.52 3.42 34.12
C ALA A 317 13.44 4.04 33.05
N VAL A 318 12.89 4.43 31.89
CA VAL A 318 13.64 5.11 30.83
C VAL A 318 14.12 6.49 31.32
N TRP A 319 13.24 7.30 31.92
CA TRP A 319 13.63 8.62 32.46
C TRP A 319 14.83 8.54 33.40
N ASN A 320 14.80 7.59 34.33
CA ASN A 320 15.86 7.40 35.32
C ASN A 320 17.14 6.79 34.71
N MET A 321 17.00 5.75 33.87
CA MET A 321 18.15 5.03 33.29
C MET A 321 19.00 5.92 32.37
N PHE A 322 18.38 6.85 31.66
CA PHE A 322 19.06 7.78 30.76
C PHE A 322 19.42 9.11 31.43
N THR A 323 19.17 9.26 32.74
CA THR A 323 19.45 10.48 33.51
C THR A 323 18.89 11.74 32.85
N ILE A 324 17.64 11.63 32.39
CA ILE A 324 16.97 12.68 31.60
C ILE A 324 16.64 13.87 32.48
N LYS A 325 16.98 15.08 32.01
CA LYS A 325 16.83 16.32 32.78
C LYS A 325 15.59 17.10 32.41
N THR A 326 15.13 16.99 31.16
CA THR A 326 13.97 17.73 30.67
C THR A 326 13.07 16.84 29.81
N LEU A 327 11.78 17.20 29.73
CA LEU A 327 10.84 16.51 28.84
C LEU A 327 11.22 16.64 27.36
N GLY A 328 11.92 17.71 26.99
CA GLY A 328 12.56 17.86 25.69
C GLY A 328 13.59 16.77 25.43
N GLU A 329 14.53 16.51 26.34
CA GLU A 329 15.53 15.43 26.19
C GLU A 329 14.85 14.06 26.09
N TYR A 330 13.76 13.85 26.83
CA TYR A 330 12.92 12.65 26.70
C TYR A 330 12.29 12.53 25.30
N SER A 331 11.77 13.63 24.76
CA SER A 331 11.22 13.69 23.41
C SER A 331 12.28 13.37 22.35
N ASP A 332 13.50 13.90 22.47
CA ASP A 332 14.57 13.64 21.50
C ASP A 332 14.92 12.14 21.46
N LEU A 333 15.00 11.50 22.63
CA LEU A 333 15.25 10.05 22.75
C LEU A 333 14.09 9.23 22.19
N TYR A 334 12.85 9.66 22.48
CA TYR A 334 11.63 9.05 21.96
C TYR A 334 11.60 9.06 20.43
N LEU A 335 11.78 10.24 19.84
CA LEU A 335 11.77 10.45 18.41
C LEU A 335 12.89 9.67 17.70
N LYS A 336 14.10 9.67 18.28
CA LYS A 336 15.21 8.87 17.76
C LYS A 336 14.86 7.38 17.75
N THR A 337 14.26 6.88 18.82
CA THR A 337 13.82 5.48 18.93
C THR A 337 12.81 5.14 17.84
N ASP A 338 11.80 5.98 17.64
CA ASP A 338 10.78 5.78 16.62
C ASP A 338 11.34 5.74 15.20
N VAL A 339 12.18 6.71 14.85
CA VAL A 339 12.81 6.79 13.52
C VAL A 339 13.68 5.56 13.24
N LEU A 340 14.47 5.11 14.23
CA LEU A 340 15.36 3.96 14.06
C LEU A 340 14.59 2.63 14.01
N LEU A 341 13.54 2.47 14.81
CA LEU A 341 12.65 1.30 14.73
C LEU A 341 11.91 1.26 13.39
N LEU A 342 11.46 2.41 12.88
CA LEU A 342 10.87 2.50 11.54
C LEU A 342 11.85 2.05 10.46
N ALA A 343 13.12 2.47 10.57
CA ALA A 343 14.17 2.04 9.67
C ALA A 343 14.39 0.52 9.71
N ASP A 344 14.50 -0.08 10.89
CA ASP A 344 14.65 -1.54 11.05
C ASP A 344 13.46 -2.31 10.48
N VAL A 345 12.23 -1.89 10.79
CA VAL A 345 10.99 -2.52 10.29
C VAL A 345 10.94 -2.49 8.77
N PHE A 346 11.20 -1.33 8.16
CA PHE A 346 11.08 -1.21 6.71
C PHE A 346 12.29 -1.82 5.99
N GLU A 347 13.51 -1.79 6.52
CA GLU A 347 14.64 -2.52 5.94
C GLU A 347 14.41 -4.03 5.99
N SER A 348 13.89 -4.57 7.09
CA SER A 348 13.49 -5.98 7.19
C SER A 348 12.43 -6.35 6.14
N PHE A 349 11.44 -5.47 5.93
CA PHE A 349 10.46 -5.61 4.85
C PHE A 349 11.11 -5.61 3.46
N ARG A 350 12.04 -4.69 3.22
CA ARG A 350 12.79 -4.60 1.95
C ARG A 350 13.57 -5.86 1.67
N GLU A 351 14.29 -6.38 2.67
CA GLU A 351 15.06 -7.61 2.54
C GLU A 351 14.19 -8.83 2.28
N THR A 352 13.09 -8.97 3.02
CA THR A 352 12.14 -10.07 2.85
C THR A 352 11.57 -10.08 1.43
N SER A 353 11.15 -8.91 0.92
CA SER A 353 10.64 -8.77 -0.45
C SER A 353 11.71 -9.03 -1.52
N LEU A 354 12.95 -8.57 -1.32
CA LEU A 354 14.06 -8.83 -2.24
C LEU A 354 14.41 -10.32 -2.29
N LYS A 355 14.42 -11.00 -1.14
CA LYS A 355 14.65 -12.45 -1.04
C LYS A 355 13.51 -13.24 -1.70
N ALA A 356 12.27 -12.83 -1.51
CA ALA A 356 11.09 -13.55 -2.01
C ALA A 356 10.80 -13.32 -3.50
N TYR A 357 10.87 -12.07 -3.97
CA TYR A 357 10.40 -11.67 -5.31
C TYR A 357 11.48 -11.00 -6.16
N SER A 358 12.65 -10.72 -5.56
CA SER A 358 13.67 -9.87 -6.16
C SER A 358 13.08 -8.53 -6.61
N LEU A 359 12.27 -7.90 -5.75
CA LEU A 359 11.69 -6.57 -5.95
C LEU A 359 11.90 -5.76 -4.67
N CYS A 360 12.44 -4.55 -4.81
CA CYS A 360 12.63 -3.65 -3.68
C CYS A 360 11.35 -2.83 -3.44
N PRO A 361 10.71 -2.95 -2.27
CA PRO A 361 9.48 -2.21 -1.95
C PRO A 361 9.60 -0.70 -2.03
N ALA A 362 10.81 -0.17 -1.82
CA ALA A 362 11.11 1.26 -1.88
C ALA A 362 10.92 1.89 -3.28
N HIS A 363 10.73 1.08 -4.33
CA HIS A 363 10.33 1.57 -5.67
C HIS A 363 8.83 1.80 -5.83
N PHE A 364 8.03 1.23 -4.94
CA PHE A 364 6.58 1.23 -5.03
C PHE A 364 5.98 2.30 -4.12
N TYR A 365 4.69 2.52 -4.26
CA TYR A 365 3.93 3.44 -3.41
C TYR A 365 3.11 2.71 -2.34
N THR A 366 2.74 1.47 -2.59
CA THR A 366 1.83 0.67 -1.75
C THR A 366 2.08 -0.84 -1.92
N THR A 367 1.63 -1.64 -0.96
CA THR A 367 1.67 -3.11 -1.06
C THR A 367 0.89 -3.66 -2.28
N PRO A 368 -0.32 -3.18 -2.63
CA PRO A 368 -1.01 -3.56 -3.87
C PRO A 368 -0.18 -3.37 -5.16
N GLY A 369 0.64 -2.32 -5.25
CA GLY A 369 1.54 -2.13 -6.39
C GLY A 369 2.67 -3.17 -6.42
N LEU A 370 3.31 -3.40 -5.26
CA LEU A 370 4.39 -4.38 -5.10
C LEU A 370 3.91 -5.81 -5.41
N THR A 371 2.81 -6.24 -4.80
CA THR A 371 2.25 -7.59 -4.94
C THR A 371 1.86 -7.90 -6.38
N PHE A 372 1.26 -6.94 -7.08
CA PHE A 372 0.83 -7.12 -8.47
C PHE A 372 2.03 -7.25 -9.41
N SER A 373 3.08 -6.43 -9.23
CA SER A 373 4.33 -6.61 -9.97
C SER A 373 5.02 -7.94 -9.66
N ALA A 374 5.01 -8.38 -8.40
CA ALA A 374 5.54 -9.70 -8.02
C ALA A 374 4.74 -10.83 -8.70
N ALA A 375 3.41 -10.75 -8.71
CA ALA A 375 2.54 -11.71 -9.37
C ALA A 375 2.79 -11.81 -10.88
N LEU A 376 2.88 -10.66 -11.58
CA LEU A 376 3.22 -10.63 -13.02
C LEU A 376 4.62 -11.22 -13.28
N LYS A 377 5.61 -10.88 -12.45
CA LYS A 377 6.99 -11.38 -12.60
C LYS A 377 7.08 -12.89 -12.42
N MET A 378 6.40 -13.44 -11.42
CA MET A 378 6.43 -14.87 -11.09
C MET A 378 5.63 -15.72 -12.08
N SER A 379 4.44 -15.25 -12.46
CA SER A 379 3.58 -15.95 -13.40
C SER A 379 4.06 -15.84 -14.85
N LYS A 380 4.79 -14.77 -15.18
CA LYS A 380 5.21 -14.41 -16.55
C LYS A 380 4.01 -14.31 -17.51
N VAL A 381 2.83 -14.01 -16.96
CA VAL A 381 1.60 -13.86 -17.74
C VAL A 381 1.68 -12.62 -18.63
N GLU A 382 1.04 -12.70 -19.79
CA GLU A 382 0.69 -11.54 -20.62
C GLU A 382 -0.83 -11.41 -20.57
N LEU A 383 -1.31 -10.29 -20.02
CA LEU A 383 -2.74 -10.00 -19.87
C LEU A 383 -3.17 -9.02 -20.95
N GLU A 384 -4.16 -9.39 -21.74
CA GLU A 384 -4.80 -8.46 -22.68
C GLU A 384 -5.72 -7.51 -21.91
N LEU A 385 -5.58 -6.22 -22.15
CA LEU A 385 -6.42 -5.17 -21.59
C LEU A 385 -7.58 -4.87 -22.55
N LEU A 386 -8.75 -4.57 -21.97
CA LEU A 386 -9.93 -4.21 -22.74
C LEU A 386 -9.72 -2.88 -23.47
N THR A 387 -9.89 -2.90 -24.79
CA THR A 387 -9.86 -1.71 -25.65
C THR A 387 -11.26 -1.24 -26.07
N ASP A 388 -12.28 -2.04 -25.77
CA ASP A 388 -13.70 -1.74 -26.02
C ASP A 388 -14.37 -1.23 -24.75
N ILE A 389 -14.96 -0.03 -24.83
CA ILE A 389 -15.67 0.59 -23.72
C ILE A 389 -16.90 -0.20 -23.29
N ASP A 390 -17.60 -0.84 -24.23
CA ASP A 390 -18.78 -1.63 -23.91
C ASP A 390 -18.42 -2.87 -23.09
N MET A 391 -17.27 -3.50 -23.40
CA MET A 391 -16.75 -4.60 -22.59
C MET A 391 -16.36 -4.14 -21.18
N LEU A 392 -15.67 -2.99 -21.06
CA LEU A 392 -15.29 -2.45 -19.77
C LEU A 392 -16.53 -2.17 -18.89
N MET A 393 -17.51 -1.46 -19.44
CA MET A 393 -18.74 -1.12 -18.73
C MET A 393 -19.58 -2.34 -18.38
N PHE A 394 -19.59 -3.35 -19.26
CA PHE A 394 -20.21 -4.65 -18.99
C PHE A 394 -19.55 -5.35 -17.80
N ILE A 395 -18.21 -5.41 -17.73
CA ILE A 395 -17.49 -6.00 -16.59
C ILE A 395 -17.71 -5.19 -15.32
N GLU A 396 -17.63 -3.85 -15.38
CA GLU A 396 -17.92 -2.97 -14.23
C GLU A 396 -19.33 -3.20 -13.66
N ALA A 397 -20.32 -3.41 -14.52
CA ALA A 397 -21.69 -3.72 -14.12
C ALA A 397 -21.83 -5.09 -13.42
N GLY A 398 -20.86 -5.99 -13.59
CA GLY A 398 -20.77 -7.29 -12.91
C GLY A 398 -20.02 -7.27 -11.56
N ILE A 399 -19.28 -6.21 -11.24
CA ILE A 399 -18.50 -6.15 -10.00
C ILE A 399 -19.42 -6.08 -8.76
N ARG A 400 -19.20 -6.97 -7.79
CA ARG A 400 -19.91 -7.02 -6.50
C ARG A 400 -18.91 -7.08 -5.35
N GLY A 401 -19.34 -6.62 -4.18
CA GLY A 401 -18.58 -6.78 -2.93
C GLY A 401 -18.88 -8.10 -2.24
N GLY A 402 -18.26 -8.32 -1.08
CA GLY A 402 -18.62 -9.43 -0.20
C GLY A 402 -20.05 -9.27 0.33
N ILE A 403 -20.78 -10.39 0.42
CA ILE A 403 -22.11 -10.42 1.02
C ILE A 403 -21.94 -10.35 2.54
N SER A 404 -22.62 -9.39 3.17
CA SER A 404 -22.74 -9.29 4.62
C SER A 404 -24.20 -9.18 4.97
N GLN A 405 -24.76 -10.23 5.58
CA GLN A 405 -26.18 -10.37 5.86
C GLN A 405 -26.39 -10.89 7.29
N CYS A 406 -27.41 -10.35 7.96
CA CYS A 406 -27.88 -10.83 9.24
C CYS A 406 -29.26 -11.49 9.00
N CYS A 407 -29.28 -12.82 8.92
CA CYS A 407 -30.51 -13.57 8.64
C CYS A 407 -31.38 -13.74 9.89
N ASN A 408 -30.76 -13.81 11.06
CA ASN A 408 -31.44 -13.83 12.35
C ASN A 408 -30.93 -12.70 13.26
N ARG A 409 -31.84 -11.85 13.73
CA ARG A 409 -31.53 -10.67 14.55
C ARG A 409 -30.82 -11.02 15.86
N TYR A 410 -31.14 -12.16 16.47
CA TYR A 410 -30.53 -12.57 17.73
C TYR A 410 -30.50 -14.09 17.90
N ALA A 411 -29.33 -14.61 18.28
CA ALA A 411 -29.18 -15.98 18.71
C ALA A 411 -28.31 -16.03 19.97
N LYS A 412 -28.80 -16.74 21.00
CA LYS A 412 -28.06 -17.02 22.23
C LYS A 412 -27.77 -18.52 22.32
N ALA A 413 -26.54 -18.88 22.66
CA ALA A 413 -26.21 -20.26 23.01
C ALA A 413 -26.88 -20.63 24.35
N ASN A 414 -27.33 -21.87 24.48
CA ASN A 414 -27.77 -22.48 25.73
C ASN A 414 -27.26 -23.91 25.76
N ASN A 415 -26.06 -24.16 26.27
CA ASN A 415 -25.50 -25.50 26.34
C ASN A 415 -24.67 -25.69 27.61
N PRO A 416 -24.42 -26.92 28.07
CA PRO A 416 -23.73 -27.17 29.34
C PRO A 416 -22.33 -26.56 29.46
N TYR A 417 -21.68 -26.20 28.34
CA TYR A 417 -20.33 -25.64 28.31
C TYR A 417 -20.28 -24.14 28.62
N ILE A 418 -21.43 -23.43 28.69
CA ILE A 418 -21.46 -21.99 29.02
C ILE A 418 -21.52 -21.72 30.54
N GLY A 419 -21.33 -22.76 31.35
CA GLY A 419 -21.18 -22.66 32.81
C GLY A 419 -22.43 -22.09 33.50
N PRO A 420 -22.31 -21.09 34.40
CA PRO A 420 -23.42 -20.54 35.19
C PRO A 420 -24.57 -19.97 34.36
N SER A 421 -24.33 -19.63 33.09
CA SER A 421 -25.35 -19.10 32.18
C SER A 421 -26.22 -20.18 31.53
N TYR A 422 -25.94 -21.47 31.78
CA TYR A 422 -26.70 -22.60 31.24
C TYR A 422 -28.03 -22.78 31.97
N ASP A 423 -29.12 -22.78 31.21
CA ASP A 423 -30.47 -23.00 31.72
C ASP A 423 -30.95 -24.41 31.33
N LYS A 424 -30.96 -25.33 32.30
CA LYS A 424 -31.40 -26.73 32.12
C LYS A 424 -32.87 -26.83 31.69
N ASN A 425 -33.67 -25.80 31.95
CA ASN A 425 -35.09 -25.79 31.61
C ASN A 425 -35.35 -25.31 30.17
N LYS A 426 -34.31 -24.85 29.46
CA LYS A 426 -34.38 -24.42 28.07
C LYS A 426 -33.71 -25.44 27.14
N LYS A 427 -34.21 -25.52 25.90
CA LYS A 427 -33.65 -26.39 24.86
C LYS A 427 -32.16 -26.08 24.66
N THR A 428 -31.35 -27.13 24.49
CA THR A 428 -29.94 -26.97 24.18
C THR A 428 -29.77 -26.31 22.81
N LYS A 429 -28.95 -25.26 22.75
CA LYS A 429 -28.62 -24.49 21.54
C LYS A 429 -27.11 -24.21 21.51
N THR A 430 -26.47 -24.59 20.41
CA THR A 430 -25.06 -24.33 20.17
C THR A 430 -24.91 -23.36 19.02
N LEU A 431 -23.94 -22.45 19.12
CA LEU A 431 -23.55 -21.56 18.03
C LEU A 431 -22.23 -22.09 17.47
N LEU A 432 -22.18 -22.29 16.16
CA LEU A 432 -20.98 -22.72 15.46
C LEU A 432 -20.41 -21.52 14.71
N TYR A 433 -19.10 -21.33 14.81
CA TYR A 433 -18.35 -20.32 14.06
C TYR A 433 -17.56 -21.03 12.96
N PHE A 434 -17.86 -20.69 11.72
CA PHE A 434 -17.15 -21.17 10.54
C PHE A 434 -16.41 -20.00 9.90
N ASP A 435 -15.11 -20.18 9.67
CA ASP A 435 -14.27 -19.20 8.99
C ASP A 435 -13.49 -19.90 7.88
N ILE A 436 -13.61 -19.38 6.66
CA ILE A 436 -12.93 -19.95 5.51
C ILE A 436 -11.51 -19.41 5.48
N ASN A 437 -10.56 -20.30 5.76
CA ASN A 437 -9.14 -19.99 5.66
C ASN A 437 -8.78 -19.56 4.23
N ASN A 438 -8.34 -18.30 4.08
CA ASN A 438 -7.82 -17.75 2.82
C ASN A 438 -8.81 -17.80 1.64
N LEU A 439 -10.06 -17.38 1.86
CA LEU A 439 -11.12 -17.34 0.84
C LEU A 439 -10.67 -16.71 -0.50
N TYR A 440 -10.07 -15.52 -0.47
CA TYR A 440 -9.61 -14.85 -1.69
C TYR A 440 -8.42 -15.55 -2.35
N GLY A 441 -7.51 -16.13 -1.56
CA GLY A 441 -6.43 -16.96 -2.09
C GLY A 441 -6.97 -18.17 -2.86
N TRP A 442 -7.98 -18.86 -2.31
CA TRP A 442 -8.64 -19.96 -3.01
C TRP A 442 -9.33 -19.53 -4.31
N ALA A 443 -9.99 -18.37 -4.31
CA ALA A 443 -10.63 -17.85 -5.52
C ALA A 443 -9.63 -17.43 -6.60
N THR A 444 -8.48 -16.88 -6.20
CA THR A 444 -7.46 -16.37 -7.14
C THR A 444 -6.57 -17.45 -7.75
N VAL A 445 -6.55 -18.68 -7.21
CA VAL A 445 -5.85 -19.82 -7.84
C VAL A 445 -6.67 -20.51 -8.93
N GLN A 446 -7.95 -20.14 -9.10
CA GLN A 446 -8.82 -20.68 -10.14
C GLN A 446 -8.42 -20.17 -11.53
N TYR A 447 -9.06 -20.68 -12.59
CA TYR A 447 -8.87 -20.17 -13.95
C TYR A 447 -9.50 -18.79 -14.06
N LEU A 448 -8.67 -17.78 -14.33
CA LEU A 448 -9.06 -16.37 -14.41
C LEU A 448 -8.83 -15.84 -15.83
N PRO A 449 -9.59 -14.82 -16.27
CA PRO A 449 -9.42 -14.21 -17.58
C PRO A 449 -7.98 -13.72 -17.82
N VAL A 450 -7.46 -13.98 -19.02
CA VAL A 450 -6.14 -13.50 -19.47
C VAL A 450 -6.20 -12.74 -20.80
N GLY A 451 -7.19 -12.97 -21.65
CA GLY A 451 -7.31 -12.27 -22.93
C GLY A 451 -8.28 -12.87 -23.92
N LYS A 452 -8.11 -12.54 -25.20
CA LYS A 452 -8.95 -12.90 -26.34
C LYS A 452 -10.43 -12.62 -26.11
N PHE A 453 -10.71 -11.44 -25.57
CA PHE A 453 -12.07 -11.00 -25.28
C PHE A 453 -12.86 -10.82 -26.57
N LYS A 454 -13.98 -11.55 -26.69
CA LYS A 454 -14.85 -11.45 -27.86
C LYS A 454 -16.31 -11.62 -27.48
N TRP A 455 -17.15 -10.76 -28.05
CA TRP A 455 -18.60 -10.94 -28.04
C TRP A 455 -18.95 -12.17 -28.88
N ILE A 456 -19.85 -13.02 -28.38
CA ILE A 456 -20.33 -14.20 -29.08
C ILE A 456 -21.86 -14.26 -29.07
N GLU A 457 -22.42 -14.93 -30.07
CA GLU A 457 -23.86 -15.14 -30.21
C GLU A 457 -24.35 -16.30 -29.35
N TYR A 458 -25.54 -16.15 -28.76
CA TYR A 458 -26.12 -17.16 -27.88
C TYR A 458 -26.59 -18.39 -28.65
N GLU A 459 -27.12 -18.20 -29.86
CA GLU A 459 -27.71 -19.24 -30.71
C GLU A 459 -26.69 -20.33 -31.05
N THR A 460 -25.43 -19.94 -31.26
CA THR A 460 -24.32 -20.85 -31.55
C THR A 460 -23.59 -21.35 -30.29
N ASN A 461 -23.89 -20.78 -29.11
CA ASN A 461 -23.20 -21.06 -27.84
C ASN A 461 -24.19 -21.27 -26.68
N SER A 462 -25.35 -21.90 -26.95
CA SER A 462 -26.48 -21.96 -26.01
C SER A 462 -26.18 -22.65 -24.69
N ASN A 463 -25.13 -23.48 -24.66
CA ASN A 463 -24.65 -24.22 -23.49
C ASN A 463 -23.36 -23.66 -22.86
N PHE A 464 -23.01 -22.39 -23.11
CA PHE A 464 -21.76 -21.77 -22.63
C PHE A 464 -21.52 -21.94 -21.12
N PHE A 465 -22.58 -21.96 -20.31
CA PHE A 465 -22.51 -22.10 -18.85
C PHE A 465 -22.22 -23.53 -18.37
N ASN A 466 -22.23 -24.53 -19.27
CA ASN A 466 -21.86 -25.91 -18.95
C ASN A 466 -20.37 -26.20 -19.17
N ALA A 467 -19.59 -25.23 -19.63
CA ALA A 467 -18.14 -25.37 -19.77
C ALA A 467 -17.49 -25.78 -18.43
N PRO A 468 -16.46 -26.65 -18.44
CA PRO A 468 -15.71 -26.98 -17.23
C PRO A 468 -15.00 -25.75 -16.63
N PRO A 469 -14.86 -25.66 -15.29
CA PRO A 469 -14.15 -24.56 -14.64
C PRO A 469 -12.70 -24.37 -15.11
N ASP A 470 -12.04 -25.44 -15.55
CA ASP A 470 -10.67 -25.51 -16.03
C ASP A 470 -10.53 -25.51 -17.56
N SER A 471 -11.62 -25.23 -18.28
CA SER A 471 -11.62 -24.97 -19.72
C SER A 471 -10.66 -23.81 -20.07
N ASP A 472 -10.04 -23.87 -21.25
CA ASP A 472 -9.25 -22.75 -21.78
C ASP A 472 -10.10 -21.50 -22.07
N THR A 473 -11.41 -21.67 -22.25
CA THR A 473 -12.36 -20.59 -22.51
C THR A 473 -13.38 -20.46 -21.39
N GLY A 474 -13.56 -19.24 -20.88
CA GLY A 474 -14.60 -18.87 -19.92
C GLY A 474 -15.54 -17.80 -20.48
N TYR A 475 -16.61 -17.51 -19.74
CA TYR A 475 -17.66 -16.59 -20.19
C TYR A 475 -18.22 -15.71 -19.07
N PHE A 476 -18.57 -14.47 -19.43
CA PHE A 476 -19.47 -13.61 -18.69
C PHE A 476 -20.73 -13.39 -19.51
N ALA A 477 -21.89 -13.33 -18.89
CA ALA A 477 -23.15 -13.11 -19.59
C ALA A 477 -24.01 -12.06 -18.89
N GLU A 478 -24.72 -11.25 -19.67
CA GLU A 478 -25.80 -10.37 -19.20
C GLU A 478 -27.13 -11.08 -19.45
N VAL A 479 -27.84 -11.43 -18.37
CA VAL A 479 -29.01 -12.31 -18.41
C VAL A 479 -30.21 -11.76 -17.65
N ASP A 480 -31.39 -12.22 -18.01
CA ASP A 480 -32.58 -12.13 -17.15
C ASP A 480 -32.80 -13.48 -16.48
N LEU A 481 -32.92 -13.47 -15.15
CA LEU A 481 -33.19 -14.65 -14.33
C LEU A 481 -34.53 -14.47 -13.62
N GLU A 482 -35.40 -15.46 -13.76
CA GLU A 482 -36.56 -15.61 -12.90
C GLU A 482 -36.16 -16.30 -11.60
N TYR A 483 -36.72 -15.81 -10.50
CA TYR A 483 -36.54 -16.36 -9.16
C TYR A 483 -37.86 -16.96 -8.69
N PRO A 484 -38.12 -18.25 -8.98
CA PRO A 484 -39.44 -18.86 -8.75
C PRO A 484 -39.84 -18.83 -7.28
N GLU A 485 -41.12 -18.58 -7.00
CA GLU A 485 -41.62 -18.50 -5.61
C GLU A 485 -41.42 -19.82 -4.86
N GLU A 486 -41.45 -20.96 -5.56
CA GLU A 486 -41.29 -22.28 -4.94
C GLU A 486 -39.94 -22.52 -4.26
N ILE A 487 -38.90 -21.73 -4.56
CA ILE A 487 -37.56 -21.84 -3.95
C ILE A 487 -37.25 -20.71 -2.95
N HIS A 488 -38.23 -19.85 -2.65
CA HIS A 488 -38.01 -18.67 -1.79
C HIS A 488 -37.68 -19.06 -0.35
N ASP A 489 -38.40 -20.04 0.20
CA ASP A 489 -38.19 -20.50 1.59
C ASP A 489 -36.81 -21.13 1.78
N ASP A 490 -36.33 -21.90 0.80
CA ASP A 490 -35.00 -22.53 0.83
C ASP A 490 -33.87 -21.51 0.74
N HIS A 491 -34.10 -20.40 0.05
CA HIS A 491 -33.07 -19.40 -0.25
C HIS A 491 -33.16 -18.14 0.62
N GLN A 492 -34.14 -18.02 1.51
CA GLN A 492 -34.43 -16.79 2.27
C GLN A 492 -33.22 -16.22 3.02
N ASP A 493 -32.35 -17.10 3.51
CA ASP A 493 -31.18 -16.70 4.32
C ASP A 493 -30.02 -16.21 3.45
N LEU A 494 -29.81 -16.78 2.26
CA LEU A 494 -28.72 -16.40 1.37
C LEU A 494 -29.13 -16.47 -0.12
N PRO A 495 -29.99 -15.55 -0.59
CA PRO A 495 -30.41 -15.52 -1.99
C PRO A 495 -29.25 -15.36 -2.99
N PHE A 496 -29.30 -16.12 -4.09
CA PHE A 496 -28.38 -15.96 -5.22
C PHE A 496 -28.48 -14.59 -5.92
N CYS A 497 -27.41 -14.23 -6.64
CA CYS A 497 -27.34 -13.07 -7.53
C CYS A 497 -27.58 -11.72 -6.82
N ALA A 498 -26.76 -11.37 -5.83
CA ALA A 498 -26.88 -10.10 -5.12
C ALA A 498 -26.73 -8.87 -6.04
N GLU A 499 -27.48 -7.80 -5.74
CA GLU A 499 -27.59 -6.58 -6.56
C GLU A 499 -27.34 -5.32 -5.73
N HIS A 500 -26.68 -4.35 -6.34
CA HIS A 500 -26.58 -3.02 -5.75
C HIS A 500 -27.91 -2.26 -5.92
N ARG A 501 -28.68 -2.09 -4.84
CA ARG A 501 -29.93 -1.31 -4.83
C ARG A 501 -30.00 -0.41 -3.60
N THR A 502 -30.85 0.60 -3.65
CA THR A 502 -31.14 1.43 -2.48
C THR A 502 -32.27 0.76 -1.70
N PRO A 503 -32.04 0.34 -0.44
CA PRO A 503 -33.11 -0.21 0.40
C PRO A 503 -34.26 0.79 0.59
N PRO A 504 -35.49 0.31 0.80
CA PRO A 504 -36.61 1.18 1.19
C PRO A 504 -36.23 2.04 2.41
N GLY A 505 -36.53 3.35 2.34
CA GLY A 505 -36.21 4.29 3.42
C GLY A 505 -34.73 4.67 3.58
N SER A 506 -33.83 4.15 2.73
CA SER A 506 -32.42 4.54 2.72
C SER A 506 -32.10 5.50 1.58
N LYS A 507 -31.09 6.35 1.76
CA LYS A 507 -30.47 7.14 0.68
C LYS A 507 -29.19 6.49 0.14
N GLN A 508 -28.72 5.41 0.77
CA GLN A 508 -27.45 4.77 0.44
C GLN A 508 -27.68 3.48 -0.35
N LYS A 509 -26.94 3.33 -1.44
CA LYS A 509 -26.92 2.08 -2.22
C LYS A 509 -26.18 1.01 -1.42
N LYS A 510 -26.79 -0.17 -1.25
CA LYS A 510 -26.20 -1.33 -0.58
C LYS A 510 -26.19 -2.54 -1.51
N LEU A 511 -25.33 -3.51 -1.23
CA LEU A 511 -25.41 -4.83 -1.88
C LEU A 511 -26.51 -5.62 -1.18
N LEU A 512 -27.59 -5.93 -1.90
CA LEU A 512 -28.77 -6.61 -1.37
C LEU A 512 -28.88 -8.01 -1.97
N THR A 513 -29.08 -8.98 -1.11
CA THR A 513 -29.55 -10.32 -1.46
C THR A 513 -31.08 -10.27 -1.47
N THR A 514 -31.69 -10.57 -2.63
CA THR A 514 -33.15 -10.48 -2.79
C THR A 514 -33.66 -11.70 -3.56
N LEU A 515 -34.88 -12.13 -3.25
CA LEU A 515 -35.61 -13.20 -3.94
C LEU A 515 -36.35 -12.71 -5.19
N ASN A 516 -36.07 -11.49 -5.64
CA ASN A 516 -36.70 -10.93 -6.83
C ASN A 516 -36.09 -11.51 -8.12
N ASP A 517 -36.84 -11.43 -9.22
CA ASP A 517 -36.26 -11.57 -10.56
C ASP A 517 -35.08 -10.62 -10.78
N LYS A 518 -34.11 -11.08 -11.56
CA LYS A 518 -32.92 -10.31 -11.95
C LYS A 518 -33.05 -9.93 -13.41
N LYS A 519 -32.80 -8.66 -13.73
CA LYS A 519 -32.89 -8.12 -15.10
C LYS A 519 -31.54 -7.56 -15.51
N ARG A 520 -31.09 -7.89 -16.72
CA ARG A 520 -29.78 -7.48 -17.25
C ARG A 520 -28.63 -7.70 -16.25
N TYR A 521 -28.66 -8.84 -15.57
CA TYR A 521 -27.70 -9.18 -14.53
C TYR A 521 -26.43 -9.73 -15.18
N VAL A 522 -25.29 -9.07 -14.95
CA VAL A 522 -23.99 -9.53 -15.43
C VAL A 522 -23.40 -10.54 -14.44
N ILE A 523 -23.09 -11.75 -14.94
CA ILE A 523 -22.67 -12.88 -14.12
C ILE A 523 -21.60 -13.72 -14.81
N HIS A 524 -20.68 -14.28 -14.03
CA HIS A 524 -19.72 -15.29 -14.49
C HIS A 524 -20.43 -16.63 -14.73
N TYR A 525 -20.06 -17.36 -15.78
CA TYR A 525 -20.77 -18.57 -16.21
C TYR A 525 -20.87 -19.66 -15.12
N LEU A 526 -19.86 -19.82 -14.27
CA LEU A 526 -19.91 -20.77 -13.15
C LEU A 526 -20.93 -20.36 -12.08
N ALA A 527 -21.04 -19.07 -11.79
CA ALA A 527 -22.04 -18.56 -10.84
C ALA A 527 -23.45 -18.63 -11.44
N LEU A 528 -23.58 -18.44 -12.75
CA LEU A 528 -24.83 -18.68 -13.47
C LEU A 528 -25.24 -20.15 -13.37
N LYS A 529 -24.34 -21.08 -13.71
CA LYS A 529 -24.59 -22.52 -13.58
C LYS A 529 -25.03 -22.89 -12.17
N GLN A 530 -24.33 -22.39 -11.14
CA GLN A 530 -24.70 -22.62 -9.75
C GLN A 530 -26.13 -22.13 -9.45
N GLY A 531 -26.51 -20.95 -9.91
CA GLY A 531 -27.88 -20.45 -9.72
C GLY A 531 -28.93 -21.31 -10.42
N LEU A 532 -28.67 -21.76 -11.65
CA LEU A 532 -29.58 -22.61 -12.41
C LEU A 532 -29.72 -24.01 -11.79
N ASP A 533 -28.61 -24.60 -11.34
CA ASP A 533 -28.60 -25.89 -10.64
C ASP A 533 -29.39 -25.83 -9.31
N ASN A 534 -29.58 -24.63 -8.74
CA ASN A 534 -30.39 -24.38 -7.55
C ASN A 534 -31.77 -23.76 -7.88
N GLY A 535 -32.26 -23.92 -9.10
CA GLY A 535 -33.67 -23.64 -9.44
C GLY A 535 -33.97 -22.24 -9.97
N LEU A 536 -32.99 -21.33 -10.10
CA LEU A 536 -33.21 -20.11 -10.87
C LEU A 536 -33.46 -20.47 -12.35
N ARG A 537 -34.30 -19.68 -13.03
CA ARG A 537 -34.67 -19.97 -14.43
C ARG A 537 -34.14 -18.89 -15.36
N LEU A 538 -33.35 -19.30 -16.35
CA LEU A 538 -32.85 -18.40 -17.38
C LEU A 538 -33.98 -17.97 -18.32
N LYS A 539 -34.35 -16.69 -18.31
CA LYS A 539 -35.41 -16.14 -19.18
C LYS A 539 -34.86 -15.58 -20.49
N LYS A 540 -33.72 -14.91 -20.44
CA LYS A 540 -33.11 -14.26 -21.61
C LYS A 540 -31.61 -14.11 -21.43
N VAL A 541 -30.87 -14.29 -22.53
CA VAL A 541 -29.46 -13.88 -22.64
C VAL A 541 -29.41 -12.66 -23.55
N HIS A 542 -28.82 -11.56 -23.08
CA HIS A 542 -28.71 -10.32 -23.85
C HIS A 542 -27.37 -10.26 -24.60
N ARG A 543 -26.28 -10.60 -23.91
CA ARG A 543 -24.91 -10.58 -24.45
C ARG A 543 -24.04 -11.59 -23.73
N ILE A 544 -23.05 -12.16 -24.45
CA ILE A 544 -22.05 -13.07 -23.90
C ILE A 544 -20.66 -12.58 -24.30
N LEU A 545 -19.80 -12.40 -23.31
CA LEU A 545 -18.39 -12.11 -23.49
C LEU A 545 -17.59 -13.37 -23.18
N SER A 546 -16.91 -13.92 -24.18
CA SER A 546 -15.96 -15.02 -23.99
C SER A 546 -14.54 -14.51 -23.84
N PHE A 547 -13.71 -15.28 -23.13
CA PHE A 547 -12.30 -14.97 -22.87
C PHE A 547 -11.48 -16.24 -22.72
N GLU A 548 -10.19 -16.16 -23.02
CA GLU A 548 -9.20 -17.15 -22.61
C GLU A 548 -8.96 -17.02 -21.10
N GLN A 549 -8.88 -18.15 -20.38
CA GLN A 549 -8.63 -18.18 -18.94
C GLN A 549 -7.51 -19.14 -18.57
N LYS A 550 -6.74 -18.77 -17.54
CA LYS A 550 -5.61 -19.56 -17.01
C LYS A 550 -5.52 -19.39 -15.49
N PRO A 551 -4.97 -20.36 -14.75
CA PRO A 551 -4.69 -20.22 -13.32
C PRO A 551 -3.41 -19.39 -13.09
N TRP A 552 -3.32 -18.20 -13.69
CA TRP A 552 -2.07 -17.45 -13.79
C TRP A 552 -1.58 -16.89 -12.44
N LEU A 553 -2.48 -16.63 -11.49
CA LEU A 553 -2.12 -16.22 -10.12
C LEU A 553 -1.73 -17.40 -9.22
N LYS A 554 -1.99 -18.65 -9.64
CA LYS A 554 -1.75 -19.84 -8.83
C LYS A 554 -0.29 -19.97 -8.35
N PRO A 555 0.74 -19.83 -9.21
CA PRO A 555 2.14 -19.93 -8.76
C PRO A 555 2.51 -18.89 -7.70
N TYR A 556 1.94 -17.68 -7.79
CA TYR A 556 2.18 -16.60 -6.84
C TYR A 556 1.53 -16.90 -5.48
N VAL A 557 0.25 -17.29 -5.48
CA VAL A 557 -0.51 -17.57 -4.25
C VAL A 557 0.02 -18.80 -3.53
N GLU A 558 0.34 -19.87 -4.26
CA GLU A 558 0.91 -21.09 -3.68
C GLU A 558 2.29 -20.82 -3.07
N PHE A 559 3.15 -20.06 -3.76
CA PHE A 559 4.44 -19.64 -3.20
C PHE A 559 4.29 -18.88 -1.88
N ASN A 560 3.40 -17.88 -1.83
CA ASN A 560 3.18 -17.10 -0.61
C ASN A 560 2.56 -17.96 0.50
N THR A 561 1.66 -18.87 0.16
CA THR A 561 1.05 -19.79 1.11
C THR A 561 2.12 -20.70 1.72
N GLU A 562 3.04 -21.22 0.91
CA GLU A 562 4.14 -22.07 1.36
C GLU A 562 5.15 -21.28 2.20
N LYS A 563 5.53 -20.09 1.76
CA LYS A 563 6.39 -19.19 2.55
C LYS A 563 5.77 -18.81 3.89
N ARG A 564 4.48 -18.57 3.94
CA ARG A 564 3.75 -18.32 5.18
C ARG A 564 3.77 -19.51 6.13
N LYS A 565 3.73 -20.75 5.63
CA LYS A 565 3.87 -21.97 6.44
C LYS A 565 5.28 -22.13 6.99
N GLN A 566 6.29 -21.76 6.20
CA GLN A 566 7.71 -21.86 6.56
C GLN A 566 8.19 -20.73 7.48
N ALA A 567 7.47 -19.62 7.53
CA ALA A 567 7.81 -18.43 8.30
C ALA A 567 7.95 -18.74 9.80
N LYS A 568 9.08 -18.34 10.37
CA LYS A 568 9.44 -18.61 11.77
C LYS A 568 9.00 -17.52 12.74
N ASN A 569 8.88 -16.28 12.24
CA ASN A 569 8.43 -15.12 13.01
C ASN A 569 7.07 -14.60 12.51
N GLU A 570 6.39 -13.83 13.36
CA GLU A 570 5.07 -13.28 13.05
C GLU A 570 5.14 -12.22 11.94
N PHE A 571 6.25 -11.49 11.81
CA PHE A 571 6.45 -10.50 10.75
C PHE A 571 6.31 -11.13 9.36
N GLU A 572 7.06 -12.20 9.08
CA GLU A 572 7.01 -12.91 7.81
C GLU A 572 5.63 -13.54 7.56
N LYS A 573 5.00 -14.12 8.58
CA LYS A 573 3.65 -14.70 8.44
C LYS A 573 2.62 -13.66 8.00
N LEU A 574 2.67 -12.47 8.58
CA LEU A 574 1.78 -11.36 8.25
C LEU A 574 2.11 -10.77 6.87
N PHE A 575 3.40 -10.65 6.53
CA PHE A 575 3.87 -10.21 5.22
C PHE A 575 3.24 -11.05 4.08
N TYR A 576 3.40 -12.37 4.12
CA TYR A 576 2.87 -13.25 3.06
C TYR A 576 1.34 -13.30 3.05
N LYS A 577 0.69 -13.19 4.21
CA LYS A 577 -0.79 -13.09 4.30
C LYS A 577 -1.30 -11.82 3.62
N LEU A 578 -0.67 -10.68 3.90
CA LEU A 578 -1.08 -9.37 3.37
C LEU A 578 -0.99 -9.35 1.85
N LEU A 579 0.10 -9.89 1.29
CA LEU A 579 0.38 -9.89 -0.13
C LEU A 579 -0.65 -10.67 -0.96
N ILE A 580 -1.13 -11.82 -0.46
CA ILE A 580 -2.20 -12.62 -1.09
C ILE A 580 -3.50 -11.82 -1.18
N ASN A 581 -3.88 -11.10 -0.12
CA ASN A 581 -5.13 -10.32 -0.14
C ASN A 581 -5.01 -9.06 -1.00
N ALA A 582 -3.84 -8.42 -1.00
CA ALA A 582 -3.62 -7.16 -1.70
C ALA A 582 -3.63 -7.29 -3.24
N VAL A 583 -3.23 -8.45 -3.80
CA VAL A 583 -3.24 -8.65 -5.26
C VAL A 583 -4.64 -8.64 -5.84
N TYR A 584 -5.59 -9.27 -5.14
CA TYR A 584 -7.01 -9.25 -5.53
C TYR A 584 -7.52 -7.81 -5.62
N GLY A 585 -7.30 -7.01 -4.56
CA GLY A 585 -7.76 -5.62 -4.53
C GLY A 585 -7.20 -4.77 -5.66
N LYS A 586 -5.97 -5.04 -6.12
CA LYS A 586 -5.36 -4.34 -7.26
C LYS A 586 -6.01 -4.69 -8.59
N CYS A 587 -6.43 -5.94 -8.79
CA CYS A 587 -7.09 -6.39 -10.03
C CYS A 587 -8.50 -5.81 -10.22
N ILE A 588 -9.15 -5.33 -9.16
CA ILE A 588 -10.51 -4.76 -9.19
C ILE A 588 -10.55 -3.29 -8.71
N GLU A 589 -9.43 -2.58 -8.86
CA GLU A 589 -9.31 -1.18 -8.47
C GLU A 589 -10.32 -0.29 -9.23
N ARG A 590 -10.98 0.63 -8.52
CA ARG A 590 -11.96 1.55 -9.11
C ARG A 590 -11.29 2.82 -9.62
N GLU A 591 -10.77 2.78 -10.85
CA GLU A 591 -10.11 3.95 -11.47
C GLU A 591 -11.03 5.17 -11.62
N ARG A 592 -12.34 4.97 -11.79
CA ARG A 592 -13.33 6.08 -11.85
C ARG A 592 -13.38 6.95 -10.59
N SER A 593 -12.85 6.46 -9.47
CA SER A 593 -12.80 7.19 -8.21
C SER A 593 -11.52 8.02 -8.03
N HIS A 594 -10.55 7.90 -8.95
CA HIS A 594 -9.35 8.69 -8.92
C HIS A 594 -9.67 10.17 -9.15
N VAL A 595 -8.95 11.04 -8.44
CA VAL A 595 -9.09 12.50 -8.55
C VAL A 595 -7.79 13.09 -9.09
N ASP A 596 -7.89 14.19 -9.83
CA ASP A 596 -6.72 15.00 -10.19
C ASP A 596 -6.62 16.19 -9.24
N VAL A 597 -5.55 16.25 -8.46
CA VAL A 597 -5.25 17.33 -7.52
C VAL A 597 -3.90 17.92 -7.88
N ARG A 598 -3.84 19.25 -8.03
CA ARG A 598 -2.64 19.99 -8.40
C ARG A 598 -2.33 21.01 -7.32
N LEU A 599 -1.09 21.01 -6.86
CA LEU A 599 -0.55 22.10 -6.05
C LEU A 599 0.04 23.16 -6.97
N VAL A 600 -0.31 24.42 -6.76
CA VAL A 600 0.17 25.53 -7.58
C VAL A 600 0.38 26.77 -6.71
N ASN A 601 1.51 27.44 -6.93
CA ASN A 601 2.01 28.57 -6.16
C ASN A 601 2.05 29.88 -6.97
N LYS A 602 1.44 29.89 -8.17
CA LYS A 602 1.35 31.05 -9.07
C LYS A 602 -0.06 31.17 -9.61
N PHE A 603 -0.60 32.38 -9.65
CA PHE A 603 -1.94 32.60 -10.19
C PHE A 603 -1.96 32.53 -11.72
N THR A 604 -1.05 33.26 -12.37
CA THR A 604 -1.00 33.41 -13.84
C THR A 604 -0.10 32.39 -14.53
N GLY A 605 -0.26 32.30 -15.86
CA GLY A 605 0.56 31.48 -16.74
C GLY A 605 -0.04 30.11 -17.06
N ARG A 606 0.55 29.41 -18.05
CA ARG A 606 0.04 28.13 -18.58
C ARG A 606 -0.18 27.04 -17.51
N TYR A 607 0.58 27.10 -16.42
CA TYR A 607 0.49 26.17 -15.30
C TYR A 607 0.03 26.83 -13.99
N GLY A 608 -0.39 28.10 -14.05
CA GLY A 608 -0.93 28.84 -12.92
C GLY A 608 -2.36 28.43 -12.56
N ALA A 609 -2.84 28.89 -11.40
CA ALA A 609 -4.17 28.59 -10.89
C ALA A 609 -5.28 28.98 -11.89
N GLU A 610 -5.16 30.14 -12.56
CA GLU A 610 -6.12 30.61 -13.57
C GLU A 610 -6.35 29.58 -14.68
N ALA A 611 -5.26 29.06 -15.27
CA ALA A 611 -5.34 28.08 -16.35
C ALA A 611 -5.93 26.73 -15.88
N ARG A 612 -5.77 26.38 -14.60
CA ARG A 612 -6.35 25.16 -14.00
C ARG A 612 -7.83 25.33 -13.68
N ILE A 613 -8.23 26.49 -13.17
CA ILE A 613 -9.62 26.83 -12.86
C ILE A 613 -10.46 26.87 -14.14
N ALA A 614 -9.88 27.32 -15.26
CA ALA A 614 -10.55 27.35 -16.56
C ALA A 614 -10.78 25.96 -17.19
N GLN A 615 -10.25 24.87 -16.61
CA GLN A 615 -10.45 23.54 -17.17
C GLN A 615 -11.89 23.04 -16.96
N PRO A 616 -12.50 22.36 -17.95
CA PRO A 616 -13.89 21.92 -17.86
C PRO A 616 -14.13 20.85 -16.78
N ASN A 617 -13.07 20.19 -16.32
CA ASN A 617 -13.09 19.22 -15.22
C ASN A 617 -12.67 19.84 -13.87
N PHE A 618 -12.53 21.16 -13.78
CA PHE A 618 -12.28 21.83 -12.50
C PHE A 618 -13.49 21.65 -11.58
N HIS A 619 -13.22 21.23 -10.35
CA HIS A 619 -14.27 20.97 -9.36
C HIS A 619 -14.24 21.96 -8.18
N SER A 620 -13.07 22.19 -7.58
CA SER A 620 -12.88 23.27 -6.60
C SER A 620 -11.39 23.54 -6.37
N CYS A 621 -11.07 24.61 -5.64
CA CYS A 621 -9.75 24.90 -5.11
C CYS A 621 -9.82 25.12 -3.58
N ALA A 622 -8.68 25.01 -2.92
CA ALA A 622 -8.45 25.43 -1.53
C ALA A 622 -7.15 26.24 -1.50
N ILE A 623 -7.10 27.28 -0.67
CA ILE A 623 -5.93 28.13 -0.49
C ILE A 623 -5.32 27.74 0.86
N PHE A 624 -4.01 27.48 0.87
CA PHE A 624 -3.25 27.24 2.09
C PHE A 624 -2.58 28.55 2.48
N ASP A 625 -2.96 29.12 3.62
CA ASP A 625 -2.32 30.29 4.21
C ASP A 625 -1.06 29.91 4.99
#